data_AF-A0A5B0BEL9-F1
#
_entry.id   AF-A0A5B0BEL9-F1
#
_cell.length_a   1.000
_cell.length_b   1.000
_cell.length_c   1.000
_cell.angle_alpha   90.00
_cell.angle_beta   90.00
_cell.angle_gamma   90.00
#
_symmetry.space_group_name_H-M   'P 1'
#
loop_
_entity.id
_entity.type
_entity.pdbx_description
1 polymer ?
#
loop_
_entity_poly.entity_id
_entity_poly.type
_entity_poly.pdbx_seq_one_letter_code
_entity_poly.pdbx_strand_id
1 'polypeptide(L)'
;MSPPAPTPASALWHRTPALSGCLSDPRIAAAFDDTATVRGLHADGIEGVLHEPADRSRVVLGLHNPSATEAHVNLSTLLPERADCTWRFLSGSMRTSDAADGMYVHLDGAGTAWLTAAS
;
A
#
# COMPACT_ATOMS: atom_id res chain seq x y z
N MET A 1 -43.46 9.51 29.41
CA MET A 1 -42.70 9.10 28.23
C MET A 1 -41.60 10.14 28.02
N SER A 2 -40.34 9.74 28.11
CA SER A 2 -39.20 10.64 27.86
C SER A 2 -38.90 10.68 26.36
N PRO A 3 -38.48 11.83 25.80
CA PRO A 3 -38.11 11.92 24.41
C PRO A 3 -36.85 11.07 24.13
N PRO A 4 -36.70 10.50 22.94
CA PRO A 4 -35.49 9.79 22.55
C PRO A 4 -34.29 10.76 22.54
N ALA A 5 -33.13 10.25 22.96
CA ALA A 5 -31.88 10.99 22.92
C ALA A 5 -31.56 11.42 21.47
N PRO A 6 -30.98 12.62 21.27
CA PRO A 6 -30.62 13.08 19.93
C PRO A 6 -29.59 12.12 19.33
N THR A 7 -29.86 11.67 18.10
CA THR A 7 -28.93 10.91 17.28
C THR A 7 -27.60 11.68 17.19
N PRO A 8 -26.44 11.09 17.50
CA PRO A 8 -25.17 11.77 17.30
C PRO A 8 -25.09 12.20 15.85
N ALA A 9 -24.92 13.51 15.64
CA ALA A 9 -24.79 14.09 14.32
C ALA A 9 -23.80 13.26 13.53
N SER A 10 -24.23 12.75 12.37
CA SER A 10 -23.36 12.10 11.39
C SER A 10 -22.04 12.86 11.36
N ALA A 11 -20.96 12.21 11.76
CA ALA A 11 -19.62 12.82 11.73
C ALA A 11 -19.46 13.52 10.39
N LEU A 12 -18.86 14.70 10.34
CA LEU A 12 -18.69 15.44 9.10
C LEU A 12 -17.77 14.66 8.14
N TRP A 13 -18.34 13.86 7.23
CA TRP A 13 -17.62 13.27 6.08
C TRP A 13 -17.20 14.35 5.07
N HIS A 14 -17.55 15.63 5.31
CA HIS A 14 -17.23 16.77 4.45
C HIS A 14 -15.79 17.27 4.52
N ARG A 15 -14.88 16.53 5.16
CA ARG A 15 -13.46 16.91 5.14
C ARG A 15 -12.87 16.44 3.81
N THR A 16 -12.66 17.38 2.89
CA THR A 16 -11.77 17.15 1.75
C THR A 16 -10.45 16.60 2.30
N PRO A 17 -10.00 15.40 1.88
CA PRO A 17 -8.73 14.86 2.33
C PRO A 17 -7.61 15.87 2.12
N ALA A 18 -6.74 16.03 3.11
CA ALA A 18 -5.60 16.92 2.96
C ALA A 18 -4.68 16.38 1.86
N LEU A 19 -4.45 17.17 0.82
CA LEU A 19 -3.58 16.79 -0.31
C LEU A 19 -2.09 16.74 0.08
N SER A 20 -1.72 17.20 1.27
CA SER A 20 -0.34 17.24 1.76
C SER A 20 0.34 15.85 1.86
N GLY A 21 -0.44 14.76 1.79
CA GLY A 21 0.08 13.40 1.76
C GLY A 21 0.12 12.75 0.36
N CYS A 22 -0.41 13.42 -0.67
CA CYS A 22 -0.44 12.91 -2.03
C CYS A 22 0.88 13.21 -2.77
N LEU A 23 1.25 12.33 -3.69
CA LEU A 23 2.36 12.59 -4.60
C LEU A 23 1.99 13.72 -5.56
N SER A 24 2.84 14.74 -5.64
CA SER A 24 2.68 15.85 -6.58
C SER A 24 2.83 15.42 -8.04
N ASP A 25 3.67 14.41 -8.29
CA ASP A 25 3.85 13.78 -9.60
C ASP A 25 4.00 12.25 -9.43
N PRO A 26 2.89 11.48 -9.51
CA PRO A 26 2.91 10.06 -9.20
C PRO A 26 3.56 9.20 -10.28
N ARG A 27 3.60 9.61 -11.56
CA ARG A 27 4.18 8.89 -12.72
C ARG A 27 4.05 7.36 -12.77
N ILE A 28 3.05 6.77 -12.10
CA ILE A 28 2.94 5.32 -11.92
C ILE A 28 2.60 4.57 -13.22
N ALA A 29 2.08 5.26 -14.24
CA ALA A 29 1.68 4.65 -15.51
C ALA A 29 2.86 3.97 -16.22
N ALA A 30 4.07 4.52 -16.11
CA ALA A 30 5.27 3.93 -16.72
C ALA A 30 5.60 2.55 -16.13
N ALA A 31 5.19 2.25 -14.89
CA ALA A 31 5.42 0.93 -14.29
C ALA A 31 4.62 -0.19 -15.00
N PHE A 32 3.60 0.17 -15.79
CA PHE A 32 2.74 -0.76 -16.50
C PHE A 32 2.96 -0.72 -18.02
N ASP A 33 4.00 -0.04 -18.49
CA ASP A 33 4.37 -0.08 -19.90
C ASP A 33 5.05 -1.41 -20.29
N ASP A 34 5.10 -1.71 -21.59
CA ASP A 34 5.68 -2.96 -22.11
C ASP A 34 7.20 -3.06 -21.90
N THR A 35 7.84 -1.94 -21.54
CA THR A 35 9.28 -1.87 -21.29
C THR A 35 9.63 -2.03 -19.80
N ALA A 36 8.63 -2.05 -18.92
CA ALA A 36 8.80 -2.24 -17.51
C ALA A 36 9.31 -3.64 -17.19
N THR A 37 10.27 -3.71 -16.28
CA THR A 37 10.72 -4.99 -15.73
C THR A 37 9.74 -5.44 -14.65
N VAL A 38 9.25 -6.68 -14.74
CA VAL A 38 8.34 -7.26 -13.76
C VAL A 38 9.06 -8.37 -13.00
N ARG A 39 9.06 -8.27 -11.66
CA ARG A 39 9.71 -9.23 -10.75
C ARG A 39 8.68 -9.81 -9.79
N GLY A 40 8.61 -11.13 -9.71
CA GLY A 40 7.87 -11.82 -8.64
C GLY A 40 8.65 -11.77 -7.32
N LEU A 41 7.92 -11.64 -6.22
CA LEU A 41 8.44 -11.61 -4.86
C LEU A 41 7.61 -12.55 -3.98
N HIS A 42 8.21 -13.10 -2.95
CA HIS A 42 7.50 -13.92 -1.97
C HIS A 42 8.19 -13.85 -0.61
N ALA A 43 7.45 -13.52 0.43
CA ALA A 43 7.90 -13.58 1.81
C ALA A 43 6.71 -13.72 2.75
N ASP A 44 6.88 -14.44 3.86
CA ASP A 44 5.90 -14.53 4.94
C ASP A 44 4.48 -14.94 4.50
N GLY A 45 4.39 -15.76 3.44
CA GLY A 45 3.11 -16.18 2.87
C GLY A 45 2.39 -15.12 2.02
N ILE A 46 2.98 -13.93 1.85
CA ILE A 46 2.53 -12.90 0.92
C ILE A 46 3.23 -13.09 -0.43
N GLU A 47 2.43 -13.06 -1.50
CA GLU A 47 2.91 -12.98 -2.88
C GLU A 47 3.01 -11.52 -3.29
N GLY A 48 4.09 -11.17 -4.01
CA GLY A 48 4.33 -9.82 -4.46
C GLY A 48 4.72 -9.77 -5.93
N VAL A 49 4.44 -8.63 -6.56
CA VAL A 49 4.91 -8.29 -7.90
C VAL A 49 5.45 -6.86 -7.88
N LEU A 50 6.70 -6.68 -8.29
CA LEU A 50 7.32 -5.38 -8.45
C LEU A 50 7.41 -5.03 -9.92
N HIS A 51 6.84 -3.89 -10.28
CA HIS A 51 6.92 -3.27 -11.58
C HIS A 51 7.94 -2.13 -11.54
N GLU A 52 8.99 -2.25 -12.35
CA GLU A 52 10.09 -1.28 -12.43
C GLU A 52 10.11 -0.62 -13.82
N PRO A 53 9.75 0.67 -13.94
CA PRO A 53 9.74 1.33 -15.24
C PRO A 53 11.16 1.55 -15.78
N ALA A 54 11.33 1.46 -17.10
CA ALA A 54 12.62 1.67 -17.75
C ALA A 54 13.14 3.11 -17.57
N ASP A 55 12.24 4.09 -17.47
CA ASP A 55 12.57 5.51 -17.25
C ASP A 55 12.93 5.84 -15.80
N ARG A 56 12.93 4.84 -14.91
CA ARG A 56 13.22 4.95 -13.47
C ARG A 56 12.32 5.95 -12.73
N SER A 57 11.13 6.24 -13.25
CA SER A 57 10.18 7.18 -12.63
C SER A 57 9.70 6.66 -11.26
N ARG A 58 8.73 5.75 -11.24
CA ARG A 58 8.12 5.24 -10.00
C ARG A 58 7.82 3.75 -10.12
N VAL A 59 8.34 2.98 -9.17
CA VAL A 59 8.01 1.56 -9.07
C VAL A 59 6.65 1.35 -8.45
N VAL A 60 5.98 0.29 -8.87
CA VAL A 60 4.70 -0.12 -8.31
C VAL A 60 4.84 -1.53 -7.76
N LEU A 61 4.47 -1.71 -6.49
CA LEU A 61 4.46 -2.99 -5.79
C LEU A 61 3.02 -3.44 -5.60
N GLY A 62 2.66 -4.58 -6.18
CA GLY A 62 1.44 -5.31 -5.87
C GLY A 62 1.74 -6.37 -4.81
N LEU A 63 0.85 -6.51 -3.83
CA LEU A 63 0.89 -7.54 -2.80
C LEU A 63 -0.43 -8.28 -2.76
N HIS A 64 -0.37 -9.59 -2.56
CA HIS A 64 -1.51 -10.48 -2.44
C HIS A 64 -1.28 -11.46 -1.29
N ASN A 65 -2.30 -11.61 -0.44
CA ASN A 65 -2.36 -12.68 0.55
C ASN A 65 -3.24 -13.82 0.00
N PRO A 66 -2.68 -14.95 -0.43
CA PRO A 66 -3.46 -16.10 -0.91
C PRO A 66 -4.14 -16.89 0.22
N SER A 67 -3.82 -16.61 1.49
CA SER A 67 -4.42 -17.29 2.66
C SER A 67 -5.83 -16.81 2.95
N ALA A 68 -6.62 -17.62 3.66
CA ALA A 68 -7.90 -17.23 4.22
C ALA A 68 -7.79 -16.40 5.51
N THR A 69 -6.59 -16.30 6.10
CA THR A 69 -6.31 -15.56 7.33
C THR A 69 -5.45 -14.34 7.05
N GLU A 70 -5.46 -13.36 7.95
CA GLU A 70 -4.54 -12.23 7.90
C GLU A 70 -3.07 -12.71 7.82
N ALA A 71 -2.28 -12.01 7.01
CA ALA A 71 -0.84 -12.18 6.90
C ALA A 71 -0.17 -10.81 6.79
N HIS A 72 1.12 -10.75 7.13
CA HIS A 72 1.89 -9.50 7.09
C HIS A 72 3.28 -9.73 6.54
N VAL A 73 3.85 -8.68 5.96
CA VAL A 73 5.21 -8.71 5.38
C VAL A 73 5.95 -7.43 5.73
N ASN A 74 7.24 -7.55 6.10
CA ASN A 74 8.12 -6.40 6.26
C ASN A 74 8.69 -5.98 4.90
N LEU A 75 8.38 -4.76 4.43
CA LEU A 75 8.84 -4.28 3.12
C LEU A 75 10.37 -4.16 3.02
N SER A 76 11.07 -3.87 4.11
CA SER A 76 12.53 -3.81 4.12
C SER A 76 13.18 -5.17 3.93
N THR A 77 12.49 -6.25 4.30
CA THR A 77 12.96 -7.63 4.06
C THR A 77 12.56 -8.14 2.68
N LEU A 78 11.37 -7.76 2.21
CA LEU A 78 10.85 -8.14 0.89
C LEU A 78 11.63 -7.45 -0.24
N LEU A 79 12.03 -6.19 -0.03
CA LEU A 79 12.78 -5.37 -0.98
C LEU A 79 13.93 -4.63 -0.27
N PRO A 80 15.02 -5.33 0.10
CA PRO A 80 16.15 -4.71 0.79
C PRO A 80 16.78 -3.56 0.00
N GLU A 81 16.77 -3.64 -1.33
CA GLU A 81 17.25 -2.57 -2.21
C GLU A 81 16.41 -1.28 -2.16
N ARG A 82 15.25 -1.32 -1.49
CA ARG A 82 14.31 -0.20 -1.29
C ARG A 82 13.95 0.01 0.18
N ALA A 83 14.78 -0.46 1.11
CA ALA A 83 14.53 -0.32 2.55
C ALA A 83 14.36 1.15 3.01
N ASP A 84 15.03 2.09 2.36
CA ASP A 84 14.96 3.53 2.68
C ASP A 84 13.81 4.26 1.96
N CYS A 85 13.03 3.56 1.11
CA CYS A 85 11.93 4.18 0.38
C CYS A 85 10.71 4.39 1.27
N THR A 86 10.07 5.56 1.15
CA THR A 86 8.73 5.74 1.72
C THR A 86 7.70 5.15 0.78
N TRP A 87 6.84 4.25 1.25
CA TRP A 87 5.79 3.67 0.41
C TRP A 87 4.48 4.44 0.53
N ARG A 88 3.77 4.59 -0.59
CA ARG A 88 2.46 5.27 -0.68
C ARG A 88 1.41 4.31 -1.20
N PHE A 89 0.28 4.28 -0.53
CA PHE A 89 -0.88 3.49 -0.93
C PHE A 89 -1.46 3.98 -2.26
N LEU A 90 -1.78 3.04 -3.15
CA LEU A 90 -2.45 3.28 -4.42
C LEU A 90 -3.88 2.71 -4.41
N SER A 91 -4.05 1.44 -4.05
CA SER A 91 -5.33 0.73 -4.14
C SER A 91 -5.34 -0.53 -3.28
N GLY A 92 -6.54 -1.06 -2.98
CA GLY A 92 -6.75 -2.28 -2.22
C GLY A 92 -7.17 -2.06 -0.77
N SER A 93 -6.85 -3.02 0.10
CA SER A 93 -7.10 -2.93 1.54
C SER A 93 -5.86 -3.42 2.29
N MET A 94 -5.35 -2.60 3.20
CA MET A 94 -4.21 -2.95 4.03
C MET A 94 -4.21 -2.14 5.33
N ARG A 95 -3.45 -2.63 6.32
CA ARG A 95 -3.00 -1.85 7.47
C ARG A 95 -1.48 -1.81 7.49
N THR A 96 -0.91 -0.77 8.07
CA THR A 96 0.54 -0.67 8.27
C THR A 96 0.88 -0.59 9.75
N SER A 97 2.04 -1.14 10.13
CA SER A 97 2.61 -0.93 11.46
C SER A 97 4.12 -0.73 11.35
N ASP A 98 4.66 0.19 12.14
CA ASP A 98 6.10 0.45 12.22
C ASP A 98 6.76 -0.47 13.26
N ALA A 99 7.94 -0.98 12.92
CA ALA A 99 8.81 -1.76 13.80
C ALA A 99 10.28 -1.33 13.63
N ALA A 100 11.17 -1.83 14.50
CA ALA A 100 12.59 -1.44 14.48
C ALA A 100 13.32 -1.85 13.19
N ASP A 101 12.83 -2.90 12.52
CA ASP A 101 13.34 -3.49 11.29
C ASP A 101 12.63 -3.00 10.02
N GLY A 102 11.63 -2.11 10.14
CA GLY A 102 10.95 -1.51 9.01
C GLY A 102 9.43 -1.43 9.15
N MET A 103 8.77 -1.11 8.04
CA MET A 103 7.32 -1.01 7.96
C MET A 103 6.73 -2.36 7.53
N TYR A 104 5.77 -2.85 8.32
CA TYR A 104 4.98 -4.03 7.99
C TYR A 104 3.69 -3.63 7.28
N VAL A 105 3.35 -4.37 6.23
CA VAL A 105 2.04 -4.31 5.56
C VAL A 105 1.25 -5.54 5.96
N HIS A 106 0.05 -5.33 6.49
CA HIS A 106 -0.89 -6.36 6.90
C HIS A 106 -2.02 -6.42 5.88
N LEU A 107 -2.29 -7.63 5.37
CA LEU A 107 -3.37 -7.91 4.44
C LEU A 107 -4.35 -8.91 5.07
N ASP A 108 -5.64 -8.62 4.99
CA ASP A 108 -6.70 -9.57 5.32
C ASP A 108 -6.58 -10.84 4.45
N GLY A 109 -7.30 -11.90 4.81
CA GLY A 109 -7.38 -13.11 3.98
C GLY A 109 -7.91 -12.80 2.58
N ALA A 110 -7.28 -13.37 1.55
CA ALA A 110 -7.51 -13.06 0.14
C ALA A 110 -7.28 -11.58 -0.23
N GLY A 111 -6.64 -10.80 0.65
CA GLY A 111 -6.43 -9.37 0.48
C GLY A 111 -5.41 -9.04 -0.60
N THR A 112 -5.53 -7.84 -1.15
CA THR A 112 -4.57 -7.26 -2.10
C THR A 112 -4.32 -5.80 -1.79
N ALA A 113 -3.09 -5.34 -2.00
CA ALA A 113 -2.75 -3.92 -1.94
C ALA A 113 -1.74 -3.55 -3.02
N TRP A 114 -1.84 -2.30 -3.48
CA TRP A 114 -0.91 -1.71 -4.44
C TRP A 114 -0.26 -0.49 -3.81
N LEU A 115 1.06 -0.39 -3.97
CA LEU A 115 1.90 0.62 -3.37
C LEU A 115 2.84 1.23 -4.43
N THR A 116 3.26 2.47 -4.24
CA THR A 116 4.35 3.09 -5.00
C THR A 116 5.42 3.64 -4.06
N ALA A 117 6.68 3.60 -4.48
CA ALA A 117 7.75 4.25 -3.73
C ALA A 117 7.71 5.77 -3.97
N ALA A 118 7.66 6.55 -2.89
CA ALA A 118 8.02 7.96 -2.85
C ALA A 118 9.53 8.06 -2.54
N SER A 119 10.26 8.76 -3.41
CA SER A 119 11.64 9.17 -3.16
C SER A 119 11.72 10.25 -2.08
#